data_AF-A0A958CR61-F1
#
_entry.id   AF-A0A958CR61-F1
#
_cell.length_a   1.000
_cell.length_b   1.000
_cell.length_c   1.000
_cell.angle_alpha   90.00
_cell.angle_beta   90.00
_cell.angle_gamma   90.00
#
_symmetry.space_group_name_H-M   'P 1'
#
loop_
_entity.id
_entity.type
_entity.pdbx_description
1 polymer ?
#
loop_
_entity_poly.entity_id
_entity_poly.type
_entity_poly.pdbx_seq_one_letter_code
_entity_poly.pdbx_strand_id
1 'polypeptide(L)' 'LQMQRKAGPPRFNKVRLPESMGVWQQFLAVRNGEIENPSPPEVGLRMARLYDAITESAAQGGQPVRLL' A
#
# COMPACT_ATOMS: atom_id res chain seq x y z
N LEU A 1 -8.90 13.12 -19.08
CA LEU A 1 -7.81 12.36 -18.42
C LEU A 1 -7.35 11.25 -19.36
N GLN A 2 -6.24 11.44 -20.07
CA GLN A 2 -5.62 10.38 -20.87
C GLN A 2 -4.72 9.54 -19.97
N MET A 3 -5.16 8.34 -19.58
CA MET A 3 -4.24 7.34 -19.02
C MET A 3 -3.44 6.74 -20.17
N GLN A 4 -2.15 7.07 -20.24
CA GLN A 4 -1.21 6.46 -21.15
C GLN A 4 -0.92 5.02 -20.69
N ARG A 5 -1.75 4.06 -21.08
CA ARG A 5 -1.43 2.63 -20.96
C ARG A 5 -0.38 2.31 -22.02
N LYS A 6 0.91 2.41 -21.68
CA LYS A 6 1.92 1.70 -22.47
C LYS A 6 1.53 0.23 -22.48
N ALA A 7 1.36 -0.34 -23.66
CA ALA A 7 1.10 -1.77 -23.80
C ALA A 7 2.27 -2.52 -23.12
N GLY A 8 1.94 -3.29 -22.09
CA GLY A 8 2.92 -4.15 -21.42
C GLY A 8 3.44 -5.23 -22.37
N PRO A 9 4.52 -5.93 -22.00
CA PRO A 9 5.03 -7.05 -22.79
C PRO A 9 3.93 -8.11 -22.98
N PRO A 10 3.94 -8.85 -24.11
CA PRO A 10 2.91 -9.83 -24.45
C PRO A 10 2.87 -11.05 -23.50
N ARG A 11 3.86 -11.18 -22.60
CA ARG A 11 3.95 -12.20 -21.57
C ARG A 11 4.49 -11.61 -20.26
N PHE A 12 3.91 -12.03 -19.14
CA PHE A 12 4.40 -11.70 -17.81
C PHE A 12 5.63 -12.54 -17.46
N ASN A 13 6.67 -11.90 -16.93
CA ASN A 13 7.86 -12.58 -16.44
C ASN A 13 7.76 -12.79 -14.92
N LYS A 14 8.29 -13.92 -14.43
CA LYS A 14 8.43 -14.12 -12.98
C LYS A 14 9.46 -13.15 -12.43
N VAL A 15 9.06 -12.37 -11.42
CA VAL A 15 9.96 -11.49 -10.67
C VAL A 15 10.55 -12.30 -9.51
N ARG A 16 11.87 -12.27 -9.35
CA ARG A 16 12.52 -12.86 -8.16
C ARG A 16 12.19 -12.00 -6.95
N LEU A 17 11.67 -12.61 -5.91
CA LEU A 17 11.35 -11.98 -4.64
C LEU A 17 12.22 -12.62 -3.55
N PRO A 18 12.57 -11.89 -2.48
CA PRO A 18 13.17 -12.49 -1.29
C PRO A 18 12.26 -13.57 -0.70
N GLU A 19 12.83 -14.44 0.13
CA GLU A 19 12.02 -15.37 0.91
C GLU A 19 11.06 -14.60 1.84
N SER A 20 9.85 -15.12 2.00
CA SER A 20 8.85 -14.49 2.84
C SER A 20 9.26 -14.63 4.31
N MET A 21 9.45 -13.49 4.98
CA MET A 21 9.60 -13.45 6.42
C MET A 21 8.22 -13.51 7.07
N GLY A 22 8.03 -14.40 8.05
CA GLY A 22 6.76 -14.45 8.78
C GLY A 22 6.52 -13.13 9.53
N VAL A 23 5.26 -12.68 9.61
CA VAL A 23 4.88 -11.41 10.26
C VAL A 23 5.47 -11.29 11.68
N TRP A 24 5.44 -12.37 12.45
CA TRP A 24 6.01 -12.40 13.80
C TRP A 24 7.54 -12.30 13.83
N GLN A 25 8.22 -12.95 12.89
CA GLN A 25 9.68 -12.85 12.78
C GLN A 25 10.10 -11.42 12.44
N GLN A 26 9.40 -10.79 11.49
CA GLN A 26 9.64 -9.40 11.11
C GLN A 26 9.38 -8.45 12.28
N PHE A 27 8.27 -8.64 13.01
CA PHE A 27 7.95 -7.84 14.20
C PHE A 27 9.05 -7.94 15.27
N LEU A 28 9.52 -9.15 15.58
CA LEU A 28 10.58 -9.35 16.56
C LEU A 28 11.90 -8.70 16.13
N ALA A 29 12.28 -8.82 14.86
CA ALA A 29 13.48 -8.19 14.31
C ALA A 29 13.42 -6.66 14.40
N VAL A 30 12.29 -6.04 14.06
CA VAL A 30 12.08 -4.59 14.23
C VAL A 30 12.16 -4.21 15.70
N ARG A 31 11.48 -4.93 16.59
CA ARG A 31 11.47 -4.67 18.03
C ARG A 31 12.87 -4.77 18.64
N ASN A 32 13.69 -5.71 18.17
CA ASN A 32 15.06 -5.91 18.62
C ASN A 32 16.05 -4.90 18.00
N GLY A 33 15.62 -4.07 17.04
CA GLY A 33 16.47 -3.12 16.33
C GLY A 33 17.37 -3.76 15.26
N GLU A 34 17.07 -4.97 14.83
CA GLU A 34 17.84 -5.71 13.81
C GLU A 34 17.53 -5.22 12.39
N ILE A 35 16.30 -4.74 12.15
CA ILE A 35 15.86 -4.14 10.89
C ILE A 35 15.02 -2.88 11.16
N GLU A 36 15.03 -1.95 10.20
CA GLU A 36 14.09 -0.82 10.22
C GLU A 36 12.65 -1.30 10.05
N ASN A 37 11.69 -0.58 10.62
CA ASN A 37 10.27 -0.91 10.47
C ASN A 37 9.84 -0.69 9.00
N PRO A 38 9.54 -1.77 8.23
CA PRO A 38 9.12 -1.62 6.83
C PRO A 38 7.72 -1.03 6.70
N SER A 39 6.93 -1.03 7.78
CA SER A 39 5.55 -0.54 7.85
C SER A 39 5.40 0.41 9.04
N PRO A 40 5.99 1.62 8.97
CA PRO A 40 5.88 2.57 10.06
C PRO A 40 4.43 3.05 10.22
N PRO A 41 4.04 3.54 11.42
CA PRO A 41 2.65 3.87 11.73
C PRO A 41 1.97 4.82 10.74
N GLU A 42 2.74 5.71 10.10
CA GLU A 42 2.28 6.67 9.10
C GLU A 42 1.67 5.97 7.87
N VAL A 43 2.13 4.76 7.54
CA VAL A 43 1.54 3.96 6.45
C VAL A 43 0.10 3.55 6.83
N GLY A 44 -0.10 3.08 8.06
CA GLY A 44 -1.42 2.75 8.59
C GLY A 44 -2.33 3.98 8.66
N LEU A 45 -1.79 5.12 9.11
CA LEU A 45 -2.53 6.39 9.16
C LEU A 45 -2.99 6.85 7.77
N ARG A 46 -2.15 6.72 6.75
CA ARG A 46 -2.54 7.03 5.36
C ARG A 46 -3.68 6.13 4.88
N MET A 47 -3.68 4.85 5.24
CA MET A 47 -4.76 3.93 4.88
C MET A 47 -6.07 4.26 5.61
N ALA A 48 -6.00 4.64 6.88
CA ALA A 48 -7.18 5.09 7.62
C ALA A 48 -7.80 6.34 6.97
N ARG A 49 -6.99 7.37 6.68
CA ARG A 49 -7.47 8.59 5.99
C ARG A 49 -8.03 8.30 4.59
N LEU A 50 -7.41 7.37 3.86
CA LEU A 50 -7.92 6.93 2.57
C LEU A 50 -9.29 6.25 2.71
N TYR A 51 -9.48 5.42 3.73
CA TYR A 51 -10.75 4.78 4.00
C TYR A 51 -11.86 5.79 4.31
N ASP A 52 -11.55 6.83 5.09
CA ASP A 52 -12.47 7.94 5.36
C ASP A 52 -12.88 8.63 4.06
N ALA A 53 -11.91 8.96 3.20
CA ALA A 53 -12.17 9.57 1.90
C ALA A 53 -12.96 8.65 0.94
N ILE A 54 -12.73 7.34 0.97
CA ILE A 54 -13.53 6.37 0.18
C ILE A 54 -14.98 6.40 0.65
N THR A 55 -15.19 6.42 1.97
CA THR A 55 -16.53 6.47 2.57
C THR A 55 -17.25 7.77 2.20
N GLU A 56 -16.56 8.91 2.27
CA GLU A 56 -17.11 10.20 1.86
C GLU A 56 -17.43 10.25 0.36
N SER A 57 -16.49 9.79 -0.48
CA SER A 57 -16.69 9.71 -1.93
C SER A 57 -17.90 8.85 -2.28
N ALA A 58 -18.06 7.70 -1.64
CA ALA A 58 -19.21 6.82 -1.85
C ALA A 58 -20.54 7.50 -1.51
N ALA A 59 -20.58 8.27 -0.40
CA ALA A 59 -21.76 9.06 -0.03
C ALA A 59 -22.10 10.16 -1.05
N GLN A 60 -21.10 10.67 -1.79
CA GLN A 60 -21.26 11.66 -2.86
C GLN A 60 -21.45 11.03 -4.25
N GLY A 61 -21.78 9.73 -4.33
CA GLY A 61 -21.97 9.04 -5.61
C GLY A 61 -20.67 8.80 -6.39
N GLY A 62 -19.56 8.64 -5.68
CA GLY A 62 -18.24 8.35 -6.26
C GLY A 62 -17.49 9.57 -6.77
N GLN A 63 -17.90 10.79 -6.38
CA GLN A 63 -17.16 12.00 -6.73
C GLN A 63 -15.81 12.06 -6.02
N PRO A 64 -14.75 12.62 -6.65
CA PRO A 64 -13.47 12.82 -5.99
C PRO A 64 -13.59 13.74 -4.77
N VAL A 65 -13.03 13.32 -3.64
CA VAL A 65 -12.97 14.10 -2.40
C VAL A 65 -11.52 14.44 -2.05
N ARG A 66 -11.33 15.50 -1.27
CA ARG A 66 -9.99 15.92 -0.80
C ARG A 66 -9.65 15.16 0.48
N LEU A 67 -8.49 14.51 0.50
CA LEU A 67 -7.91 13.98 1.74
C LEU A 67 -7.57 15.15 2.68
N LEU A 68 -8.08 15.08 3.91
CA LEU A 68 -7.79 16.02 5.00
C LEU A 68 -6.49 15.66 5.73
#